data_AF-A0A521VRM6-F1
#
_entry.id   AF-A0A521VRM6-F1
#
_cell.length_a   1.000
_cell.length_b   1.000
_cell.length_c   1.000
_cell.angle_alpha   90.00
_cell.angle_beta   90.00
_cell.angle_gamma   90.00
#
_symmetry.space_group_name_H-M   'P 1'
#
loop_
_entity.id
_entity.type
_entity.pdbx_description
1 polymer ?
#
loop_
_entity_poly.entity_id
_entity_poly.type
_entity_poly.pdbx_seq_one_letter_code
_entity_poly.pdbx_strand_id
1 'polypeptide(L)'
;MFNAILIEKDAGGQRVGLAELSEDRLPEGDVTVRVACSTLNYKDALAITGKTPVVRKFPMVPGIDFAGVVEASEPATVAPFILRGVTLAGIDSVMCPRGERIEAWRRLAQLLDPSLLECMTQTVALHEAIPVAEKLIAGAVRGRVIVPIP
;
A
#
# COMPACT_ATOMS: atom_id res chain seq x y z
N MET A 1 15.48 -4.86 -12.96
CA MET A 1 14.93 -3.50 -13.16
C MET A 1 13.42 -3.58 -12.97
N PHE A 2 12.80 -2.58 -12.37
CA PHE A 2 11.35 -2.52 -12.15
C PHE A 2 10.85 -1.07 -12.24
N ASN A 3 9.58 -0.88 -12.59
CA ASN A 3 8.97 0.45 -12.68
C ASN A 3 8.38 0.89 -11.34
N ALA A 4 8.58 2.15 -10.98
CA ALA A 4 8.02 2.74 -9.76
C ALA A 4 7.68 4.21 -9.95
N ILE A 5 6.74 4.72 -9.15
CA ILE A 5 6.62 6.17 -8.94
C ILE A 5 7.75 6.58 -8.00
N LEU A 6 8.57 7.53 -8.42
CA LEU A 6 9.67 8.05 -7.62
C LEU A 6 9.40 9.51 -7.26
N ILE A 7 9.51 9.81 -5.97
CA ILE A 7 9.47 11.16 -5.42
C ILE A 7 10.90 11.58 -5.11
N GLU A 8 11.34 12.66 -5.72
CA GLU A 8 12.63 13.30 -5.48
C GLU A 8 12.43 14.73 -4.98
N LYS A 9 13.41 15.26 -4.26
CA LYS A 9 13.38 16.65 -3.81
C LYS A 9 14.78 17.24 -3.77
N ASP A 10 14.93 18.40 -4.38
CA ASP A 10 16.15 19.20 -4.35
C ASP A 10 15.84 20.69 -4.12
N ALA A 11 16.80 21.58 -4.40
CA ALA A 11 16.64 23.03 -4.25
C ALA A 11 15.49 23.60 -5.12
N GLY A 12 15.12 22.93 -6.22
CA GLY A 12 14.02 23.30 -7.10
C GLY A 12 12.64 22.79 -6.64
N GLY A 13 12.58 22.07 -5.51
CA GLY A 13 11.34 21.52 -4.96
C GLY A 13 11.16 20.03 -5.21
N GLN A 14 9.95 19.54 -4.98
CA GLN A 14 9.61 18.12 -5.17
C GLN A 14 9.31 17.83 -6.64
N ARG A 15 9.87 16.73 -7.16
CA ARG A 15 9.54 16.16 -8.46
C ARG A 15 8.99 14.75 -8.28
N VAL A 16 7.97 14.41 -9.04
CA VAL A 16 7.39 13.07 -9.04
C VAL A 16 7.26 12.57 -10.47
N GLY A 17 7.70 11.34 -10.72
CA GLY A 17 7.65 10.74 -12.04
C GLY A 17 7.71 9.22 -11.99
N LEU A 18 7.38 8.59 -13.11
CA LEU A 18 7.67 7.18 -13.33
C LEU A 18 9.18 7.04 -13.55
N ALA A 19 9.79 6.09 -12.87
CA ALA A 19 11.20 5.77 -12.99
C ALA A 19 11.39 4.25 -13.10
N GLU A 20 12.40 3.86 -13.87
CA GLU A 20 12.90 2.49 -13.88
C GLU A 20 14.04 2.38 -12.86
N LEU A 21 13.92 1.46 -11.92
CA LEU A 21 14.85 1.28 -10.80
C LEU A 21 15.48 -0.11 -10.85
N SER A 22 16.72 -0.20 -10.42
CA SER A 22 17.43 -1.45 -10.18
C SER A 22 17.23 -1.94 -8.74
N GLU A 23 17.37 -3.23 -8.50
CA GLU A 23 17.12 -3.83 -7.17
C GLU A 23 18.13 -3.38 -6.10
N ASP A 24 19.34 -2.97 -6.49
CA ASP A 24 20.34 -2.37 -5.60
C ASP A 24 19.92 -1.00 -5.03
N ARG A 25 18.85 -0.40 -5.57
CA ARG A 25 18.23 0.83 -5.03
C ARG A 25 17.19 0.55 -3.94
N LEU A 26 16.82 -0.72 -3.72
CA LEU A 26 15.91 -1.09 -2.64
C LEU A 26 16.58 -0.87 -1.27
N PRO A 27 15.82 -0.46 -0.24
CA PRO A 27 16.35 -0.45 1.12
C PRO A 27 16.68 -1.87 1.58
N GLU A 28 17.65 -1.99 2.49
CA GLU A 28 17.92 -3.26 3.17
C GLU A 28 16.67 -3.74 3.93
N GLY A 29 16.40 -5.05 3.85
CA GLY A 29 15.31 -5.70 4.55
C GLY A 29 15.36 -7.22 4.44
N ASP A 30 14.76 -7.90 5.41
CA ASP A 30 14.79 -9.36 5.53
C ASP A 30 13.88 -10.07 4.51
N VAL A 31 12.92 -9.35 3.90
CA VAL A 31 11.93 -9.91 2.99
C VAL A 31 11.81 -9.03 1.74
N THR A 32 12.06 -9.64 0.58
CA THR A 32 11.82 -9.03 -0.73
C THR A 32 10.52 -9.56 -1.31
N VAL A 33 9.62 -8.65 -1.69
CA VAL A 33 8.32 -8.99 -2.27
C VAL A 33 8.22 -8.39 -3.66
N ARG A 34 7.95 -9.24 -4.66
CA ARG A 34 7.50 -8.79 -5.98
C ARG A 34 6.04 -8.36 -5.86
N VAL A 35 5.85 -7.05 -5.81
CA VAL A 35 4.52 -6.44 -5.72
C VAL A 35 3.76 -6.71 -7.01
N ALA A 36 2.55 -7.24 -6.89
CA ALA A 36 1.62 -7.44 -8.01
C ALA A 36 0.60 -6.31 -8.12
N CYS A 37 0.18 -5.76 -6.98
CA CYS A 37 -0.72 -4.62 -6.94
C CYS A 37 -0.55 -3.79 -5.67
N SER A 38 -0.99 -2.54 -5.77
CA SER A 38 -1.12 -1.59 -4.67
C SER A 38 -2.47 -0.87 -4.78
N THR A 39 -2.70 0.10 -3.91
CA THR A 39 -3.86 0.99 -3.92
C THR A 39 -3.40 2.43 -3.69
N LEU A 40 -4.19 3.39 -4.16
CA LEU A 40 -3.95 4.80 -3.91
C LEU A 40 -4.82 5.31 -2.76
N ASN A 41 -4.23 5.56 -1.59
CA ASN A 41 -4.91 6.18 -0.47
C ASN A 41 -4.70 7.70 -0.45
N TYR A 42 -5.47 8.40 0.38
CA TYR A 42 -5.31 9.85 0.59
C TYR A 42 -3.89 10.23 1.03
N LYS A 43 -3.25 9.41 1.86
CA LYS A 43 -1.87 9.64 2.33
C LYS A 43 -0.85 9.48 1.21
N ASP A 44 -1.05 8.52 0.30
CA ASP A 44 -0.20 8.34 -0.88
C ASP A 44 -0.35 9.55 -1.81
N ALA A 45 -1.59 10.01 -2.01
CA ALA A 45 -1.87 11.19 -2.81
C ALA A 45 -1.21 12.44 -2.21
N LEU A 46 -1.27 12.64 -0.89
CA LEU A 46 -0.57 13.74 -0.22
C LEU A 46 0.95 13.70 -0.43
N ALA A 47 1.54 12.50 -0.40
CA ALA A 47 2.96 12.31 -0.65
C ALA A 47 3.32 12.65 -2.11
N ILE A 48 2.55 12.13 -3.07
CA ILE A 48 2.73 12.36 -4.51
C ILE A 48 2.56 13.85 -4.86
N THR A 49 1.48 14.50 -4.41
CA THR A 49 1.19 15.90 -4.78
C THR A 49 1.99 16.91 -3.94
N GLY A 50 2.66 16.47 -2.87
CA GLY A 50 3.47 17.34 -2.01
C GLY A 50 2.69 18.42 -1.24
N LYS A 51 1.35 18.30 -1.10
CA LYS A 51 0.51 19.31 -0.43
C LYS A 51 0.69 19.38 1.08
N THR A 52 1.30 18.37 1.68
CA THR A 52 1.62 18.30 3.11
C THR A 52 2.94 17.55 3.27
N PRO A 53 3.81 17.90 4.24
CA PRO A 53 5.11 17.25 4.43
C PRO A 53 4.99 15.84 5.04
N VAL A 54 4.37 14.91 4.30
CA VAL A 54 4.23 13.50 4.69
C VAL A 54 5.55 12.75 4.46
N VAL A 55 6.27 13.07 3.38
CA VAL A 55 7.57 12.47 3.04
C VAL A 55 8.68 13.14 3.85
N ARG A 56 9.47 12.34 4.57
CA ARG A 56 10.56 12.81 5.43
C ARG A 56 11.96 12.53 4.88
N LYS A 57 12.09 11.56 3.97
CA LYS A 57 13.35 11.16 3.35
C LYS A 57 13.13 11.04 1.85
N PHE A 58 14.06 11.59 1.07
CA PHE A 58 14.08 11.53 -0.39
C PHE A 58 15.39 10.86 -0.86
N PRO A 59 15.40 10.16 -1.99
CA PRO A 59 14.25 9.81 -2.82
C PRO A 59 13.33 8.78 -2.11
N MET A 60 12.06 8.72 -2.50
CA MET A 60 11.07 7.81 -1.92
C MET A 60 10.14 7.23 -3.00
N VAL A 61 9.91 5.92 -2.96
CA VAL A 61 8.80 5.26 -3.68
C VAL A 61 7.57 5.29 -2.74
N PRO A 62 6.46 5.94 -3.10
CA PRO A 62 5.26 6.01 -2.28
C PRO A 62 4.42 4.72 -2.39
N GLY A 63 3.47 4.55 -1.48
CA GLY A 63 2.59 3.38 -1.40
C GLY A 63 2.64 2.75 -0.02
N ILE A 64 1.57 2.92 0.76
CA ILE A 64 1.46 2.33 2.10
C ILE A 64 0.96 0.88 2.10
N ASP A 65 0.34 0.45 1.00
CA ASP A 65 -0.27 -0.87 0.86
C ASP A 65 0.35 -1.58 -0.35
N PHE A 66 0.48 -2.90 -0.29
CA PHE A 66 0.80 -3.75 -1.43
C PHE A 66 0.27 -5.17 -1.22
N ALA A 67 0.09 -5.90 -2.32
CA ALA A 67 -0.01 -7.36 -2.33
C ALA A 67 0.90 -7.92 -3.43
N GLY A 68 1.53 -9.06 -3.15
CA GLY A 68 2.55 -9.60 -4.02
C GLY A 68 3.01 -10.99 -3.60
N VAL A 69 4.10 -11.45 -4.21
CA VAL A 69 4.71 -12.75 -3.96
C VAL A 69 6.07 -12.53 -3.32
N VAL A 70 6.36 -13.22 -2.22
CA VAL A 70 7.68 -13.23 -1.60
C VAL A 70 8.69 -13.87 -2.56
N GLU A 71 9.76 -13.16 -2.89
CA GLU A 71 10.85 -13.66 -3.74
C GLU A 71 12.03 -14.17 -2.92
N ALA A 72 12.33 -13.48 -1.81
CA ALA A 72 13.35 -13.88 -0.86
C ALA A 72 12.89 -13.51 0.56
N SER A 73 13.25 -14.35 1.53
CA SER A 73 12.97 -14.11 2.94
C SER A 73 14.05 -14.74 3.80
N GLU A 74 14.60 -13.96 4.71
CA GLU A 74 15.28 -14.46 5.90
C GLU A 74 14.25 -14.69 7.03
N PRO A 75 14.55 -15.52 8.04
CA PRO A 75 13.68 -15.67 9.20
C PRO A 75 13.52 -14.35 9.96
N ALA A 76 12.33 -13.75 9.89
CA ALA A 76 12.00 -12.52 10.59
C ALA A 76 10.73 -12.70 11.43
N THR A 77 10.65 -11.99 12.57
CA THR A 77 9.43 -11.92 13.37
C THR A 77 9.23 -10.52 13.94
N VAL A 78 8.03 -9.97 13.76
CA VAL A 78 7.60 -8.75 14.44
C VAL A 78 7.24 -9.02 15.91
N ALA A 79 7.17 -10.29 16.33
CA ALA A 79 7.02 -10.64 17.73
C ALA A 79 8.37 -10.48 18.47
N PRO A 80 8.39 -9.89 19.67
CA PRO A 80 7.23 -9.48 20.47
C PRO A 80 6.80 -8.00 20.26
N PHE A 81 7.38 -7.27 19.31
CA PHE A 81 7.25 -5.81 19.20
C PHE A 81 5.83 -5.32 18.91
N ILE A 82 5.02 -6.07 18.14
CA ILE A 82 3.76 -5.55 17.60
C ILE A 82 2.69 -5.22 18.67
N LEU A 83 2.86 -5.62 19.93
CA LEU A 83 1.99 -5.27 21.07
C LEU A 83 2.73 -5.16 22.43
N ARG A 84 4.06 -4.96 22.42
CA ARG A 84 4.83 -4.94 23.68
C ARG A 84 4.46 -3.71 24.52
N GLY A 85 3.85 -3.96 25.69
CA GLY A 85 3.51 -2.92 26.66
C GLY A 85 2.22 -2.14 26.35
N VAL A 86 1.37 -2.66 25.45
CA VAL A 86 0.10 -2.02 25.07
C VAL A 86 -1.07 -2.99 25.32
N THR A 87 -2.12 -2.50 25.97
CA THR A 87 -3.41 -3.19 26.09
C THR A 87 -4.37 -2.63 25.05
N LEU A 88 -4.90 -3.47 24.17
CA LEU A 88 -5.92 -3.08 23.20
C LEU A 88 -7.32 -3.27 23.81
N ALA A 89 -7.96 -2.19 24.23
CA ALA A 89 -9.35 -2.24 24.69
C ALA A 89 -10.29 -2.42 23.49
N GLY A 90 -10.97 -3.58 23.41
CA GLY A 90 -11.98 -3.86 22.39
C GLY A 90 -11.47 -4.44 21.07
N ILE A 91 -10.16 -4.69 20.93
CA ILE A 91 -9.56 -5.33 19.75
C ILE A 91 -8.73 -6.53 20.22
N ASP A 92 -9.22 -7.73 19.93
CA ASP A 92 -8.50 -8.99 20.10
C ASP A 92 -8.58 -9.76 18.77
N SER A 93 -7.43 -10.03 18.16
CA SER A 93 -7.33 -10.75 16.89
C SER A 93 -6.58 -12.09 17.01
N VAL A 94 -6.00 -12.38 18.17
CA VAL A 94 -5.07 -13.49 18.35
C VAL A 94 -5.75 -14.66 19.05
N MET A 95 -6.56 -14.38 20.06
CA MET A 95 -7.10 -15.43 20.95
C MET A 95 -8.44 -16.00 20.48
N CYS A 96 -9.05 -15.46 19.42
CA CYS A 96 -10.27 -16.01 18.82
C CYS A 96 -10.04 -17.47 18.38
N PRO A 97 -10.85 -18.45 18.82
CA PRO A 97 -10.69 -19.85 18.44
C PRO A 97 -10.67 -20.07 16.92
N ARG A 98 -9.83 -20.99 16.44
CA ARG A 98 -9.68 -21.26 14.99
C ARG A 98 -11.02 -21.58 14.30
N GLY A 99 -11.91 -22.34 14.97
CA GLY A 99 -13.22 -22.70 14.43
C GLY A 99 -14.09 -21.47 14.13
N GLU A 100 -14.11 -20.49 15.03
CA GLU A 100 -14.86 -19.24 14.85
C GLU A 100 -14.28 -18.39 13.72
N ARG A 101 -12.93 -18.31 13.62
CA ARG A 101 -12.28 -17.60 12.50
C ARG A 101 -12.67 -18.20 11.15
N ILE A 102 -12.65 -19.53 11.03
CA ILE A 102 -13.04 -20.22 9.80
C ILE A 102 -14.50 -19.91 9.45
N GLU A 103 -15.41 -19.97 10.43
CA GLU A 103 -16.83 -19.66 10.20
C GLU A 103 -17.05 -18.19 9.80
N ALA A 104 -16.34 -17.25 10.43
CA ALA A 104 -16.39 -15.84 10.06
C ALA A 104 -15.95 -15.61 8.61
N TRP A 105 -14.83 -16.22 8.17
CA TRP A 105 -14.37 -16.15 6.78
C TRP A 105 -15.36 -16.79 5.80
N ARG A 106 -15.92 -17.96 6.15
CA ARG A 106 -16.94 -18.63 5.35
C ARG A 106 -18.17 -17.73 5.17
N ARG A 107 -18.65 -17.10 6.24
CA ARG A 107 -19.77 -16.17 6.20
C ARG A 107 -19.45 -14.93 5.38
N LEU A 108 -18.27 -14.34 5.55
CA LEU A 108 -17.85 -13.20 4.75
C LEU A 108 -17.90 -13.54 3.25
N ALA A 109 -17.34 -14.68 2.86
CA ALA A 109 -17.34 -15.14 1.47
C ALA A 109 -18.74 -15.45 0.91
N GLN A 110 -19.70 -15.82 1.76
CA GLN A 110 -21.08 -16.11 1.33
C GLN A 110 -22.00 -14.89 1.34
N LEU A 111 -21.80 -13.97 2.29
CA LEU A 111 -22.68 -12.83 2.53
C LEU A 111 -22.25 -11.58 1.77
N LEU A 112 -20.95 -11.44 1.48
CA LEU A 112 -20.44 -10.33 0.71
C LEU A 112 -20.70 -10.58 -0.77
N ASP A 113 -21.56 -9.76 -1.37
CA ASP A 113 -21.76 -9.72 -2.81
C ASP A 113 -20.53 -9.08 -3.48
N PRO A 114 -19.75 -9.81 -4.29
CA PRO A 114 -18.57 -9.27 -4.95
C PRO A 114 -18.87 -8.09 -5.87
N SER A 115 -20.09 -8.00 -6.43
CA SER A 115 -20.46 -6.91 -7.32
C SER A 115 -20.48 -5.55 -6.62
N LEU A 116 -20.71 -5.53 -5.29
CA LEU A 116 -20.63 -4.32 -4.47
C LEU A 116 -19.18 -3.84 -4.30
N LEU A 117 -18.21 -4.75 -4.33
CA LEU A 117 -16.79 -4.38 -4.32
C LEU A 117 -16.39 -3.84 -5.69
N GLU A 118 -16.79 -4.52 -6.76
CA GLU A 118 -16.52 -4.09 -8.13
C GLU A 118 -17.07 -2.69 -8.41
N CYS A 119 -18.29 -2.38 -7.94
CA CYS A 119 -18.88 -1.05 -8.15
C CYS A 119 -18.15 0.08 -7.41
N MET A 120 -17.34 -0.24 -6.39
CA MET A 120 -16.54 0.73 -5.64
C MET A 120 -15.05 0.65 -5.97
N THR A 121 -14.64 -0.11 -6.98
CA THR A 121 -13.25 -0.27 -7.37
C THR A 121 -13.04 0.21 -8.80
N GLN A 122 -11.96 0.95 -9.00
CA GLN A 122 -11.44 1.26 -10.33
C GLN A 122 -9.98 0.84 -10.40
N THR A 123 -9.57 0.34 -11.55
CA THR A 123 -8.18 -0.06 -11.80
C THR A 123 -7.56 0.95 -12.75
N VAL A 124 -6.38 1.47 -12.38
CA VAL A 124 -5.62 2.41 -13.21
C VAL A 124 -4.19 1.89 -13.36
N ALA A 125 -3.56 2.17 -14.50
CA ALA A 125 -2.18 1.78 -14.72
C ALA A 125 -1.23 2.60 -13.81
N LEU A 126 -0.03 2.07 -13.56
CA LEU A 126 0.97 2.73 -12.71
C LEU A 126 1.29 4.18 -13.16
N HIS A 127 1.38 4.42 -14.47
CA HIS A 127 1.65 5.77 -15.00
C HIS A 127 0.48 6.75 -14.80
N GLU A 128 -0.73 6.26 -14.54
CA GLU A 128 -1.91 7.07 -14.24
C GLU A 128 -2.02 7.42 -12.74
N ALA A 129 -1.18 6.83 -11.88
CA ALA A 129 -1.26 7.04 -10.43
C ALA A 129 -1.06 8.53 -10.04
N ILE A 130 -0.15 9.24 -10.72
CA ILE A 130 0.12 10.66 -10.46
C ILE A 130 -1.11 11.54 -10.76
N PRO A 131 -1.71 11.53 -11.97
CA PRO A 131 -2.90 12.32 -12.23
C PRO A 131 -4.12 11.89 -11.39
N VAL A 132 -4.22 10.61 -11.01
CA VAL A 132 -5.29 10.16 -10.10
C VAL A 132 -5.08 10.69 -8.67
N ALA A 133 -3.83 10.82 -8.20
CA ALA A 133 -3.54 11.43 -6.91
C ALA A 133 -4.04 12.88 -6.83
N GLU A 134 -3.86 13.66 -7.89
CA GLU A 134 -4.39 15.04 -7.96
C GLU A 134 -5.92 15.06 -7.87
N LYS A 135 -6.60 14.16 -8.62
CA LYS A 135 -8.06 14.02 -8.56
C LYS A 135 -8.54 13.60 -7.17
N LEU A 136 -7.80 12.71 -6.50
CA LEU A 136 -8.13 12.21 -5.16
C LEU A 136 -8.08 13.36 -4.15
N ILE A 137 -7.02 14.17 -4.17
CA ILE A 137 -6.91 15.34 -3.30
C ILE A 137 -7.98 16.40 -3.62
N ALA A 138 -8.39 16.52 -4.89
CA ALA A 138 -9.50 17.38 -5.28
C ALA A 138 -10.89 16.85 -4.88
N GLY A 139 -10.98 15.68 -4.22
CA GLY A 139 -12.24 15.05 -3.84
C GLY A 139 -13.04 14.47 -5.02
N ALA A 140 -12.41 14.32 -6.19
CA ALA A 140 -13.07 13.86 -7.42
C ALA A 140 -13.04 12.33 -7.59
N VAL A 141 -12.38 11.61 -6.67
CA VAL A 141 -12.31 10.14 -6.66
C VAL A 141 -13.25 9.60 -5.59
N ARG A 142 -14.11 8.66 -5.97
CA ARG A 142 -14.92 7.84 -5.05
C ARG A 142 -14.50 6.39 -5.14
N GLY A 143 -14.67 5.66 -4.05
CA GLY A 143 -14.29 4.25 -3.97
C GLY A 143 -12.78 4.03 -3.80
N ARG A 144 -12.30 2.89 -4.27
CA ARG A 144 -10.93 2.40 -4.19
C ARG A 144 -10.27 2.42 -5.57
N VAL A 145 -9.01 2.80 -5.60
CA VAL A 145 -8.17 2.79 -6.81
C VAL A 145 -7.15 1.68 -6.66
N ILE A 146 -7.23 0.66 -7.49
CA ILE A 146 -6.23 -0.40 -7.59
C ILE A 146 -5.20 0.00 -8.64
N VAL A 147 -3.93 -0.19 -8.30
CA VAL A 147 -2.79 0.06 -9.21
C VAL A 147 -2.03 -1.24 -9.39
N PRO A 148 -2.21 -1.96 -10.52
CA PRO A 148 -1.39 -3.12 -10.85
C PRO A 148 0.06 -2.68 -11.05
N ILE A 149 0.99 -3.43 -10.47
CA ILE A 149 2.43 -3.19 -10.59
C ILE A 149 3.01 -4.29 -11.49
N PRO A 150 3.39 -3.95 -12.74
CA PRO A 150 3.93 -4.91 -13.70
C PRO A 150 5.37 -5.29 -13.40
#